data_AF-S4P3C1-F1
#
_entry.id   AF-S4P3C1-F1
#
_cell.length_a   1.000
_cell.length_b   1.000
_cell.length_c   1.000
_cell.angle_alpha   90.00
_cell.angle_beta   90.00
_cell.angle_gamma   90.00
#
_symmetry.space_group_name_H-M   'P 1'
#
loop_
_entity.id
_entity.type
_entity.pdbx_description
1 polymer ?
#
loop_
_entity_poly.entity_id
_entity_poly.type
_entity_poly.pdbx_seq_one_letter_code
_entity_poly.pdbx_strand_id
1 'polypeptide(L)'
;AGAAYRLFTAAEFAARQHHNTPEIVRCPLASTMLMLIAAGMDPSNFPLLDSPPRDSITAALVLLKEIGAIDNENNPELTVLGKKMTAFPIDP
;
A
#
# COMPACT_ATOMS: atom_id res chain seq x y z
N ALA A 1 0.54 -36.45 19.44
CA ALA A 1 0.13 -36.28 18.03
C ALA A 1 -1.01 -35.28 17.99
N GLY A 2 -0.96 -34.29 17.09
CA GLY A 2 -2.06 -33.34 16.88
C GLY A 2 -2.96 -33.79 15.75
N ALA A 3 -4.24 -33.42 15.80
CA ALA A 3 -5.20 -33.65 14.72
C ALA A 3 -5.77 -32.32 14.24
N ALA A 4 -5.91 -32.17 12.92
CA ALA A 4 -6.54 -31.00 12.29
C ALA A 4 -7.74 -31.48 11.46
N TYR A 5 -8.93 -31.05 11.85
CA TYR A 5 -10.17 -31.36 11.13
C TYR A 5 -10.51 -30.19 10.20
N ARG A 6 -10.59 -30.47 8.89
CA ARG A 6 -10.92 -29.48 7.86
C ARG A 6 -12.39 -29.61 7.52
N LEU A 7 -13.15 -28.52 7.63
CA LEU A 7 -14.58 -28.48 7.33
C LEU A 7 -14.86 -28.16 5.85
N PHE A 8 -14.06 -28.74 4.95
CA PHE A 8 -14.18 -28.57 3.49
C PHE A 8 -13.69 -29.83 2.78
N THR A 9 -14.19 -30.06 1.57
CA THR A 9 -13.86 -31.22 0.74
C THR A 9 -12.46 -31.11 0.12
N ALA A 10 -11.90 -32.24 -0.31
CA ALA A 10 -10.62 -32.26 -1.02
C ALA A 10 -10.67 -31.48 -2.36
N ALA A 11 -11.81 -31.51 -3.05
CA ALA A 11 -12.03 -30.75 -4.28
C ALA A 11 -12.02 -29.24 -4.04
N GLU A 12 -12.72 -28.77 -2.99
CA GLU A 12 -12.70 -27.35 -2.60
C GLU A 12 -11.31 -26.89 -2.16
N PHE A 13 -10.51 -27.76 -1.54
CA PHE A 13 -9.12 -27.45 -1.20
C PHE A 13 -8.25 -27.32 -2.45
N ALA A 14 -8.37 -28.24 -3.41
CA ALA A 14 -7.62 -28.23 -4.65
C ALA A 14 -7.98 -27.05 -5.57
N ALA A 15 -9.21 -26.55 -5.48
CA ALA A 15 -9.68 -25.40 -6.25
C ALA A 15 -9.22 -24.04 -5.70
N ARG A 16 -8.66 -23.98 -4.49
CA ARG A 16 -8.18 -22.72 -3.91
C ARG A 16 -6.91 -22.25 -4.60
N GLN A 17 -6.76 -20.92 -4.65
CA GLN A 17 -5.47 -20.34 -5.02
C GLN A 17 -4.40 -20.81 -4.04
N HIS A 18 -3.23 -21.17 -4.56
CA HIS A 18 -2.09 -21.61 -3.76
C HIS A 18 -1.57 -20.51 -2.83
N HIS A 19 -1.74 -19.25 -3.25
CA HIS A 19 -1.35 -18.08 -2.49
C HIS A 19 -2.54 -17.14 -2.34
N ASN A 20 -2.61 -16.49 -1.18
CA ASN A 20 -3.58 -15.42 -0.97
C ASN A 20 -3.18 -14.19 -1.79
N THR A 21 -4.16 -13.37 -2.16
CA THR A 21 -3.89 -12.08 -2.80
C THR A 21 -3.02 -11.21 -1.89
N PRO A 22 -1.94 -10.60 -2.42
CA PRO A 22 -1.05 -9.73 -1.66
C PRO A 22 -1.82 -8.60 -0.96
N GLU A 23 -1.36 -8.22 0.22
CA GLU A 23 -1.99 -7.16 1.01
C GLU A 23 -1.85 -5.78 0.36
N ILE A 24 -0.70 -5.52 -0.28
CA ILE A 24 -0.44 -4.26 -1.00
C ILE A 24 -1.45 -3.98 -2.12
N VAL A 25 -2.10 -5.02 -2.65
CA VAL A 25 -3.14 -4.91 -3.69
C VAL A 25 -4.53 -4.62 -3.08
N ARG A 26 -4.70 -4.80 -1.76
CA ARG A 26 -5.99 -4.74 -1.07
C ARG A 26 -6.13 -3.59 -0.07
N CYS A 27 -5.03 -2.98 0.36
CA CYS A 27 -5.00 -1.96 1.40
C CYS A 27 -4.78 -0.53 0.85
N PRO A 28 -5.24 0.52 1.55
CA PRO A 28 -4.89 1.91 1.24
C PRO A 28 -3.38 2.13 1.28
N LEU A 29 -2.86 2.95 0.36
CA LEU A 29 -1.42 3.12 0.17
C LEU A 29 -0.88 4.47 0.66
N ALA A 30 -1.73 5.35 1.20
CA ALA A 30 -1.35 6.72 1.56
C ALA A 30 -0.11 6.79 2.46
N SER A 31 -0.10 6.03 3.56
CA SER A 31 1.03 5.99 4.51
C SER A 31 2.31 5.46 3.84
N THR A 32 2.19 4.39 3.05
CA THR A 32 3.33 3.81 2.32
C THR A 32 3.90 4.77 1.27
N MET A 33 3.04 5.45 0.51
CA MET A 33 3.46 6.45 -0.48
C MET A 33 4.16 7.63 0.20
N LEU A 34 3.63 8.12 1.32
CA LEU A 34 4.24 9.19 2.10
C LEU A 34 5.66 8.81 2.56
N MET A 35 5.84 7.58 3.04
CA MET A 35 7.16 7.06 3.44
C MET A 35 8.14 6.95 2.27
N LEU A 36 7.68 6.49 1.10
CA LEU A 36 8.53 6.40 -0.10
C LEU A 36 9.02 7.78 -0.55
N ILE A 37 8.12 8.76 -0.56
CA ILE A 37 8.45 10.15 -0.89
C ILE A 37 9.42 10.73 0.15
N ALA A 38 9.24 10.40 1.43
CA ALA A 38 10.16 10.79 2.51
C ALA A 38 11.57 10.20 2.36
N ALA A 39 11.66 9.00 1.79
CA ALA A 39 12.93 8.39 1.43
C ALA A 39 13.56 8.96 0.15
N GLY A 40 12.88 9.88 -0.55
CA GLY A 40 13.33 10.46 -1.81
C GLY A 40 13.19 9.52 -3.00
N MET A 41 12.32 8.50 -2.90
CA MET A 41 12.05 7.55 -3.97
C MET A 41 10.76 7.92 -4.68
N ASP A 42 10.74 7.80 -6.02
CA ASP A 42 9.52 7.97 -6.80
C ASP A 42 8.61 6.74 -6.61
N PRO A 43 7.40 6.90 -6.04
CA PRO A 43 6.50 5.77 -5.80
C PRO A 43 6.02 5.07 -7.08
N SER A 44 6.02 5.78 -8.21
CA SER A 44 5.58 5.21 -9.50
C SER A 44 6.62 4.28 -10.12
N ASN A 45 7.90 4.49 -9.80
CA ASN A 45 9.03 3.75 -10.37
C ASN A 45 9.69 2.80 -9.35
N PHE A 46 9.16 2.73 -8.12
CA PHE A 46 9.70 1.86 -7.09
C PHE A 46 9.41 0.37 -7.43
N PRO A 47 10.42 -0.51 -7.42
CA PRO A 47 10.27 -1.92 -7.80
C PRO A 47 9.62 -2.74 -6.68
N LEU A 48 8.30 -2.64 -6.55
CA LEU A 48 7.50 -3.45 -5.63
C LEU A 48 7.47 -4.91 -6.08
N LEU A 49 7.41 -5.84 -5.11
CA LEU A 49 7.31 -7.28 -5.38
C LEU A 49 6.03 -7.62 -6.16
N ASP A 50 4.91 -7.05 -5.69
CA ASP A 50 3.62 -7.08 -6.36
C ASP A 50 3.16 -5.63 -6.54
N SER A 51 3.06 -5.18 -7.80
CA SER A 51 2.62 -3.82 -8.08
C SER A 51 1.12 -3.66 -7.77
N PRO A 52 0.73 -2.67 -6.95
CA PRO A 52 -0.67 -2.36 -6.75
C PRO A 52 -1.29 -1.75 -8.02
N PRO A 53 -2.64 -1.71 -8.10
CA PRO A 53 -3.33 -1.03 -9.19
C PRO A 53 -2.91 0.44 -9.28
N ARG A 54 -2.72 0.95 -10.49
CA ARG A 54 -2.35 2.36 -10.71
C ARG A 54 -3.36 3.32 -10.10
N ASP A 55 -4.64 2.99 -10.17
CA ASP A 55 -5.72 3.79 -9.58
C ASP A 55 -5.56 3.94 -8.06
N SER A 56 -5.08 2.91 -7.36
CA SER A 56 -4.81 2.96 -5.92
C SER A 56 -3.62 3.86 -5.58
N ILE A 57 -2.59 3.88 -6.43
CA ILE A 57 -1.43 4.79 -6.29
C ILE A 57 -1.89 6.24 -6.49
N THR A 58 -2.63 6.49 -7.57
CA THR A 58 -3.16 7.83 -7.88
C THR A 58 -4.09 8.32 -6.76
N ALA A 59 -4.99 7.48 -6.27
CA ALA A 59 -5.89 7.83 -5.17
C ALA A 59 -5.11 8.19 -3.89
N ALA A 60 -4.03 7.47 -3.60
CA ALA A 60 -3.16 7.78 -2.46
C ALA A 60 -2.45 9.13 -2.63
N LEU A 61 -1.93 9.44 -3.83
CA LEU A 61 -1.28 10.74 -4.11
C LEU A 61 -2.28 11.90 -4.04
N VAL A 62 -3.49 11.72 -4.57
CA VAL A 62 -4.57 12.72 -4.45
C VAL A 62 -4.90 12.99 -2.99
N LEU A 63 -5.08 11.94 -2.18
CA LEU A 63 -5.35 12.10 -0.74
C LEU A 63 -4.21 12.84 -0.03
N LEU A 64 -2.96 12.47 -0.30
CA LEU A 64 -1.79 13.14 0.30
C LEU A 64 -1.71 14.63 -0.06
N LYS A 65 -2.17 15.01 -1.25
CA LYS A 65 -2.26 16.42 -1.65
C LYS A 65 -3.41 17.13 -0.96
N GLU A 66 -4.58 16.50 -0.83
CA GLU A 66 -5.75 17.06 -0.14
C GLU A 66 -5.46 17.38 1.33
N ILE A 67 -4.70 16.52 2.01
CA ILE A 67 -4.28 16.75 3.41
C ILE A 67 -3.06 17.69 3.52
N GLY A 68 -2.50 18.14 2.39
CA GLY A 68 -1.35 19.04 2.35
C GLY A 68 -0.02 18.39 2.70
N ALA A 69 0.11 17.07 2.60
CA ALA A 69 1.37 16.35 2.83
C ALA A 69 2.35 16.53 1.67
N ILE A 70 1.85 16.65 0.43
CA ILE A 70 2.62 16.86 -0.80
C ILE A 70 2.13 18.08 -1.59
N ASP A 71 3.02 18.69 -2.38
CA ASP A 71 2.67 19.87 -3.19
C ASP A 71 1.98 19.51 -4.53
N ASN A 72 2.44 18.43 -5.17
CA ASN A 72 1.95 18.01 -6.49
C ASN A 72 1.85 16.48 -6.60
N GLU A 73 0.90 15.98 -7.38
CA GLU A 73 0.72 14.56 -7.67
C GLU A 73 1.76 14.03 -8.68
N ASN A 74 2.17 14.86 -9.65
CA ASN A 74 3.08 14.44 -10.73
C ASN A 74 4.56 14.47 -10.34
N ASN A 75 4.92 15.35 -9.40
CA ASN A 75 6.26 15.41 -8.80
C ASN A 75 6.09 15.64 -7.30
N PRO A 76 5.81 14.57 -6.53
CA PRO A 76 5.47 14.70 -5.12
C PRO A 76 6.69 15.13 -4.30
N GLU A 77 6.70 16.41 -3.92
CA GLU A 77 7.62 16.94 -2.92
C GLU A 77 6.92 17.10 -1.58
N LEU A 78 7.61 16.68 -0.51
CA LEU A 78 7.09 16.78 0.85
C LEU A 78 7.02 18.23 1.32
N THR A 79 5.83 18.63 1.78
CA THR A 79 5.64 19.89 2.47
C THR A 79 6.22 19.84 3.89
N VAL A 80 6.27 20.99 4.57
CA VAL A 80 6.61 21.05 6.00
C VAL A 80 5.64 20.22 6.86
N LEU A 81 4.37 20.14 6.44
CA LEU A 81 3.36 19.34 7.11
C LEU A 81 3.58 17.84 6.86
N GLY A 82 3.83 17.43 5.61
CA GLY A 82 4.12 16.05 5.25
C GLY A 82 5.34 15.50 6.01
N LYS A 83 6.40 16.31 6.16
CA LYS A 83 7.58 15.93 6.96
C LYS A 83 7.28 15.74 8.45
N LYS A 84 6.24 16.39 8.98
CA LYS A 84 5.78 16.15 10.36
C LYS A 84 4.92 14.90 10.43
N MET A 85 4.07 14.67 9.43
CA MET A 85 3.22 13.48 9.33
C MET A 85 4.04 12.18 9.34
N THR A 86 5.19 12.14 8.67
CA THR A 86 6.09 10.97 8.65
C THR A 86 6.64 10.59 10.03
N ALA A 87 6.62 11.49 11.02
CA ALA A 87 7.07 11.19 12.38
C ALA A 87 5.99 10.46 13.22
N PHE A 88 4.74 10.40 12.75
CA PHE A 88 3.66 9.76 13.46
C PHE A 88 3.38 8.35 12.89
N PRO A 89 3.32 7.30 13.73
CA PRO A 89 3.05 5.93 13.29
C PRO A 89 1.54 5.69 13.11
N ILE A 90 0.88 6.53 12.31
CA ILE A 90 -0.56 6.45 12.03
C ILE A 90 -0.79 6.65 10.53
N ASP A 91 -1.99 6.27 10.06
CA ASP A 91 -2.40 6.62 8.72
C ASP A 91 -2.62 8.14 8.59
N PRO A 92 -2.10 8.77 7.53
CA PRO A 92 -2.25 10.19 7.27
C PRO A 92 -3.64 10.57 6.73
#